data_AF-A0A0Q4BFY1-F1
#
_entry.id   AF-A0A0Q4BFY1-F1
#
_cell.length_a   1.000
_cell.length_b   1.000
_cell.length_c   1.000
_cell.angle_alpha   90.00
_cell.angle_beta   90.00
_cell.angle_gamma   90.00
#
_symmetry.space_group_name_H-M   'P 1'
#
loop_
_entity.id
_entity.type
_entity.pdbx_description
1 polymer ?
#
loop_
_entity_poly.entity_id
_entity_poly.type
_entity_poly.pdbx_seq_one_letter_code
_entity_poly.pdbx_strand_id
1 'polypeptide(L)'
;MIAGWLHNGNVIMVEQMPIFGGYIGGIEETAICDVATTLASFTLLNASYHLDGPIHIRWGTTTSRETLQIAGHVAAAIDHNTDLLIANQYYPISGPCTEMCLTEIATQAILDTASGRELMSGCASAKGVLEDHTSGMEARMLGEVAQAAAGMDLGEVNDILQRLLRRYERRFLTAPAGRTFQECYNVRRVTPTKEYLKIYETVVDMLRKQGLDMP
;
A
#
# COMPACT_ATOMS: atom_id res chain seq x y z
N MET A 1 2.28 25.47 -10.51
CA MET A 1 2.75 24.90 -9.22
C MET A 1 4.15 24.31 -9.35
N ILE A 2 4.39 23.36 -10.27
CA ILE A 2 5.72 22.73 -10.49
C ILE A 2 6.85 23.75 -10.65
N ALA A 3 6.70 24.76 -11.52
CA ALA A 3 7.72 25.80 -11.70
C ALA A 3 8.08 26.55 -10.40
N GLY A 4 7.10 26.75 -9.50
CA GLY A 4 7.33 27.37 -8.20
C GLY A 4 8.09 26.45 -7.24
N TRP A 5 7.77 25.16 -7.22
CA TRP A 5 8.51 24.18 -6.42
C TRP A 5 9.95 24.03 -6.90
N LEU A 6 10.16 24.00 -8.23
CA LEU A 6 11.48 23.93 -8.82
C LEU A 6 12.30 25.18 -8.50
N HIS A 7 11.71 26.38 -8.62
CA HIS A 7 12.37 27.64 -8.27
C HIS A 7 12.83 27.67 -6.81
N ASN A 8 12.05 27.07 -5.91
CA ASN A 8 12.36 27.03 -4.47
C ASN A 8 13.33 25.90 -4.08
N GLY A 9 13.74 25.04 -5.01
CA GLY A 9 14.59 23.88 -4.71
C GLY A 9 13.89 22.81 -3.86
N ASN A 10 12.56 22.70 -3.98
CA ASN A 10 11.80 21.70 -3.24
C ASN A 10 12.05 20.28 -3.78
N VAL A 11 11.91 19.27 -2.92
CA VAL A 11 11.69 17.89 -3.34
C VAL A 11 10.27 17.78 -3.91
N ILE A 12 10.16 17.27 -5.14
CA ILE A 12 8.88 17.20 -5.86
C ILE A 12 8.43 15.75 -5.92
N MET A 13 7.36 15.42 -5.22
CA MET A 13 6.61 14.19 -5.47
C MET A 13 5.61 14.45 -6.58
N VAL A 14 5.57 13.56 -7.57
CA VAL A 14 4.49 13.52 -8.55
C VAL A 14 3.79 12.19 -8.40
N GLU A 15 2.46 12.21 -8.32
CA GLU A 15 1.67 10.99 -8.18
C GLU A 15 0.89 10.66 -9.45
N GLN A 16 0.58 9.39 -9.61
CA GLN A 16 -0.48 8.94 -10.48
C GLN A 16 -1.09 7.66 -9.92
N MET A 17 -2.41 7.51 -10.04
CA MET A 17 -3.15 6.32 -9.62
C MET A 17 -3.82 5.68 -10.83
N PRO A 18 -3.18 4.71 -11.50
CA PRO A 18 -3.73 4.10 -12.69
C PRO A 18 -4.91 3.19 -12.33
N ILE A 19 -6.04 3.35 -13.03
CA ILE A 19 -7.29 2.68 -12.66
C ILE A 19 -7.40 1.35 -13.41
N PHE A 20 -7.25 0.24 -12.68
CA PHE A 20 -7.54 -1.09 -13.20
C PHE A 20 -9.03 -1.23 -13.55
N GLY A 21 -9.31 -1.68 -14.78
CA GLY A 21 -10.67 -1.76 -15.33
C GLY A 21 -11.24 -0.39 -15.72
N GLY A 22 -10.41 0.66 -15.72
CA GLY A 22 -10.75 2.01 -16.17
C GLY A 22 -10.70 2.18 -17.69
N TYR A 23 -10.35 3.38 -18.14
CA TYR A 23 -10.22 3.68 -19.58
C TYR A 23 -9.10 2.90 -20.27
N ILE A 24 -8.15 2.38 -19.48
CA ILE A 24 -6.93 1.76 -19.98
C ILE A 24 -7.14 0.28 -20.30
N GLY A 25 -7.97 -0.44 -19.52
CA GLY A 25 -8.27 -1.85 -19.74
C GLY A 25 -7.95 -2.74 -18.54
N GLY A 26 -7.36 -3.90 -18.84
CA GLY A 26 -7.02 -4.95 -17.88
C GLY A 26 -5.70 -4.70 -17.15
N ILE A 27 -5.06 -5.78 -16.70
CA ILE A 27 -3.86 -5.72 -15.85
C ILE A 27 -2.68 -5.18 -16.66
N GLU A 28 -2.38 -5.81 -17.79
CA GLU A 28 -1.23 -5.47 -18.63
C GLU A 28 -1.37 -4.08 -19.24
N GLU A 29 -2.57 -3.71 -19.70
CA GLU A 29 -2.78 -2.37 -20.25
C GLU A 29 -2.59 -1.30 -19.17
N THR A 30 -3.11 -1.54 -17.97
CA THR A 30 -2.94 -0.62 -16.83
C THR A 30 -1.47 -0.50 -16.43
N ALA A 31 -0.72 -1.61 -16.40
CA ALA A 31 0.72 -1.60 -16.12
C ALA A 31 1.53 -0.84 -17.19
N ILE A 32 1.17 -0.93 -18.47
CA ILE A 32 1.80 -0.12 -19.52
C ILE A 32 1.56 1.38 -19.29
N CYS A 33 0.33 1.75 -18.91
CA CYS A 33 0.01 3.14 -18.58
C CYS A 33 0.78 3.62 -17.35
N ASP A 34 0.92 2.77 -16.34
CA ASP A 34 1.62 3.07 -15.08
C ASP A 34 3.12 3.33 -15.29
N VAL A 35 3.79 2.49 -16.09
CA VAL A 35 5.18 2.76 -16.54
C VAL A 35 5.24 4.11 -17.26
N ALA A 36 4.29 4.40 -18.16
CA ALA A 36 4.29 5.64 -18.91
C ALA A 36 4.09 6.88 -18.02
N THR A 37 3.21 6.82 -17.02
CA THR A 37 2.96 7.92 -16.08
C THR A 37 4.10 8.12 -15.09
N THR A 38 4.76 7.03 -14.69
CA THR A 38 6.02 7.08 -13.93
C THR A 38 7.09 7.84 -14.71
N LEU A 39 7.37 7.44 -15.97
CA LEU A 39 8.37 8.13 -16.81
C LEU A 39 8.00 9.60 -17.11
N ALA A 40 6.71 9.88 -17.32
CA ALA A 40 6.22 11.24 -17.54
C ALA A 40 6.46 12.15 -16.33
N SER A 41 6.42 11.60 -15.11
CA SER A 41 6.68 12.36 -13.88
C SER A 41 8.07 12.98 -13.86
N PHE A 42 9.08 12.24 -14.30
CA PHE A 42 10.46 12.73 -14.32
C PHE A 42 10.75 13.58 -15.55
N THR A 43 10.21 13.20 -16.71
CA THR A 43 10.52 13.87 -17.99
C THR A 43 9.74 15.17 -18.21
N LEU A 44 8.51 15.26 -17.71
CA LEU A 44 7.62 16.42 -17.92
C LEU A 44 7.41 17.25 -16.66
N LEU A 45 7.45 16.63 -15.49
CA LEU A 45 6.99 17.24 -14.23
C LEU A 45 8.12 17.49 -13.22
N ASN A 46 9.38 17.21 -13.59
CA ASN A 46 10.57 17.39 -12.75
C ASN A 46 10.42 16.69 -11.37
N ALA A 47 9.83 15.50 -11.35
CA ALA A 47 9.72 14.71 -10.14
C ALA A 47 11.10 14.40 -9.55
N SER A 48 11.21 14.50 -8.22
CA SER A 48 12.30 13.90 -7.44
C SER A 48 12.02 12.42 -7.16
N TYR A 49 10.75 12.05 -7.00
CA TYR A 49 10.28 10.67 -6.94
C TYR A 49 8.82 10.58 -7.41
N HIS A 50 8.41 9.39 -7.87
CA HIS A 50 7.04 9.12 -8.32
C HIS A 50 6.25 8.33 -7.26
N LEU A 51 5.04 8.75 -6.94
CA LEU A 51 4.12 8.01 -6.07
C LEU A 51 3.04 7.33 -6.91
N ASP A 52 3.14 6.02 -7.05
CA ASP A 52 2.13 5.19 -7.70
C ASP A 52 0.95 4.91 -6.73
N GLY A 53 -0.12 4.33 -7.25
CA GLY A 53 -1.26 3.82 -6.49
C GLY A 53 -2.30 3.17 -7.39
N PRO A 54 -2.03 2.00 -8.01
CA PRO A 54 -2.98 1.36 -8.90
C PRO A 54 -4.26 1.04 -8.14
N ILE A 55 -5.40 1.49 -8.65
CA ILE A 55 -6.66 1.43 -7.91
C ILE A 55 -7.72 0.66 -8.70
N HIS A 56 -8.42 -0.26 -8.04
CA HIS A 56 -9.43 -1.08 -8.69
C HIS A 56 -10.72 -0.25 -8.91
N ILE A 57 -11.21 -0.14 -10.16
CA ILE A 57 -12.37 0.70 -10.51
C ILE A 57 -13.61 0.49 -9.63
N ARG A 58 -13.97 -0.76 -9.37
CA ARG A 58 -15.14 -1.13 -8.56
C ARG A 58 -14.91 -0.94 -7.06
N TRP A 59 -13.73 -1.34 -6.56
CA TRP A 59 -13.50 -1.47 -5.14
C TRP A 59 -12.89 -0.21 -4.52
N GLY A 60 -12.21 0.63 -5.31
CA GLY A 60 -11.53 1.82 -4.81
C GLY A 60 -10.44 1.46 -3.81
N THR A 61 -9.67 0.41 -4.09
CA THR A 61 -8.60 -0.09 -3.22
C THR A 61 -7.35 -0.40 -4.03
N THR A 62 -6.18 -0.24 -3.40
CA THR A 62 -4.86 -0.61 -3.95
C THR A 62 -4.47 -2.04 -3.62
N THR A 63 -5.22 -2.73 -2.77
CA THR A 63 -4.86 -4.04 -2.21
C THR A 63 -5.57 -5.21 -2.91
N SER A 64 -6.22 -4.97 -4.06
CA SER A 64 -6.81 -6.06 -4.86
C SER A 64 -5.72 -6.88 -5.54
N ARG A 65 -6.06 -8.11 -5.94
CA ARG A 65 -5.12 -8.99 -6.65
C ARG A 65 -4.53 -8.32 -7.88
N GLU A 66 -5.39 -7.68 -8.65
CA GLU A 66 -5.07 -7.05 -9.92
C GLU A 66 -4.20 -5.81 -9.71
N THR A 67 -4.55 -4.94 -8.76
CA THR A 67 -3.77 -3.74 -8.47
C THR A 67 -2.40 -4.06 -7.88
N LEU A 68 -2.31 -5.09 -7.04
CA LEU A 68 -1.05 -5.60 -6.53
C LEU A 68 -0.17 -6.17 -7.65
N GLN A 69 -0.74 -6.94 -8.59
CA GLN A 69 0.00 -7.42 -9.75
C GLN A 69 0.55 -6.26 -10.59
N ILE A 70 -0.26 -5.23 -10.84
CA ILE A 70 0.18 -4.02 -11.55
C ILE A 70 1.34 -3.36 -10.80
N ALA A 71 1.13 -2.98 -9.54
CA ALA A 71 2.12 -2.25 -8.74
C ALA A 71 3.46 -2.99 -8.65
N GLY A 72 3.42 -4.31 -8.45
CA GLY A 72 4.61 -5.14 -8.27
C GLY A 72 5.39 -5.32 -9.58
N HIS A 73 4.70 -5.56 -10.69
CA HIS A 73 5.37 -5.68 -11.99
C HIS A 73 5.93 -4.35 -12.47
N VAL A 74 5.22 -3.24 -12.25
CA VAL A 74 5.67 -1.90 -12.64
C VAL A 74 6.87 -1.49 -11.82
N ALA A 75 6.83 -1.66 -10.50
CA ALA A 75 7.96 -1.33 -9.63
C ALA A 75 9.22 -2.11 -10.03
N ALA A 76 9.12 -3.43 -10.16
CA ALA A 76 10.26 -4.27 -10.54
C ALA A 76 10.79 -3.92 -11.94
N ALA A 77 9.92 -3.54 -12.89
CA ALA A 77 10.35 -3.11 -14.22
C ALA A 77 11.06 -1.75 -14.20
N ILE A 78 10.56 -0.78 -13.42
CA ILE A 78 11.20 0.54 -13.30
C ILE A 78 12.54 0.42 -12.58
N ASP A 79 12.60 -0.30 -11.47
CA ASP A 79 13.83 -0.55 -10.69
C ASP A 79 14.90 -1.27 -11.53
N HIS A 80 14.53 -2.30 -12.29
CA HIS A 80 15.49 -3.03 -13.12
C HIS A 80 16.05 -2.20 -14.30
N ASN A 81 15.29 -1.22 -14.81
CA ASN A 81 15.62 -0.55 -16.07
C ASN A 81 16.00 0.93 -15.92
N THR A 82 15.88 1.49 -14.71
CA THR A 82 16.12 2.92 -14.43
C THR A 82 16.64 3.11 -13.00
N ASP A 83 17.15 4.31 -12.70
CA ASP A 83 17.52 4.71 -11.34
C ASP A 83 16.46 5.65 -10.71
N LEU A 84 15.20 5.52 -11.11
CA LEU A 84 14.12 6.40 -10.69
C LEU A 84 13.61 6.01 -9.30
N LEU A 85 13.52 6.98 -8.40
CA LEU A 85 12.93 6.78 -7.07
C LEU A 85 11.41 6.64 -7.17
N ILE A 86 10.88 5.51 -6.72
CA ILE A 86 9.49 5.13 -6.81
C ILE A 86 8.89 4.81 -5.44
N ALA A 87 7.65 5.22 -5.26
CA ALA A 87 6.88 5.05 -4.05
C ALA A 87 5.51 4.47 -4.39
N ASN A 88 4.80 3.95 -3.38
CA ASN A 88 3.41 3.51 -3.55
C ASN A 88 2.54 3.94 -2.36
N GLN A 89 1.23 4.07 -2.58
CA GLN A 89 0.26 4.52 -1.59
C GLN A 89 -0.75 3.43 -1.21
N TYR A 90 -1.30 3.53 0.01
CA TYR A 90 -2.04 2.43 0.65
C TYR A 90 -3.50 2.81 0.91
N TYR A 91 -4.42 2.23 0.15
CA TYR A 91 -5.87 2.42 0.30
C TYR A 91 -6.57 1.07 0.58
N PRO A 92 -6.40 0.47 1.77
CA PRO A 92 -7.15 -0.73 2.11
C PRO A 92 -8.65 -0.40 2.19
N ILE A 93 -9.50 -1.37 1.80
CA ILE A 93 -10.94 -1.18 1.83
C ILE A 93 -11.49 -1.17 3.26
N SER A 94 -10.84 -1.90 4.17
CA SER A 94 -11.24 -2.01 5.56
C SER A 94 -10.69 -0.85 6.39
N GLY A 95 -11.40 -0.48 7.45
CA GLY A 95 -10.96 0.58 8.36
C GLY A 95 -10.11 0.10 9.55
N PRO A 96 -9.64 1.06 10.36
CA PRO A 96 -8.78 0.80 11.51
C PRO A 96 -9.39 -0.17 12.52
N CYS A 97 -8.54 -0.78 13.34
CA CYS A 97 -8.95 -1.72 14.39
C CYS A 97 -9.68 -2.95 13.81
N THR A 98 -9.23 -3.43 12.65
CA THR A 98 -9.75 -4.66 12.02
C THR A 98 -8.60 -5.52 11.52
N GLU A 99 -8.76 -6.85 11.62
CA GLU A 99 -7.76 -7.79 11.07
C GLU A 99 -7.63 -7.65 9.55
N MET A 100 -8.73 -7.35 8.85
CA MET A 100 -8.73 -7.24 7.40
C MET A 100 -7.90 -6.04 6.94
N CYS A 101 -8.04 -4.87 7.58
CA CYS A 101 -7.23 -3.68 7.26
C CYS A 101 -5.72 -3.97 7.42
N LEU A 102 -5.31 -4.51 8.57
CA LEU A 102 -3.90 -4.84 8.81
C LEU A 102 -3.39 -5.93 7.84
N THR A 103 -4.22 -6.91 7.47
CA THR A 103 -3.84 -7.94 6.48
C THR A 103 -3.68 -7.35 5.08
N GLU A 104 -4.59 -6.46 4.67
CA GLU A 104 -4.51 -5.75 3.39
C GLU A 104 -3.22 -4.91 3.31
N ILE A 105 -2.91 -4.16 4.37
CA ILE A 105 -1.68 -3.37 4.48
C ILE A 105 -0.44 -4.26 4.44
N ALA A 106 -0.41 -5.34 5.24
CA ALA A 106 0.72 -6.27 5.24
C ALA A 106 0.96 -6.88 3.86
N THR A 107 -0.12 -7.22 3.14
CA THR A 107 -0.02 -7.81 1.80
C THR A 107 0.62 -6.82 0.82
N GLN A 108 0.19 -5.56 0.82
CA GLN A 108 0.80 -4.55 -0.04
C GLN A 108 2.23 -4.20 0.40
N ALA A 109 2.51 -4.14 1.70
CA ALA A 109 3.86 -3.86 2.23
C ALA A 109 4.89 -4.91 1.83
N ILE A 110 4.52 -6.20 1.88
CA ILE A 110 5.37 -7.30 1.37
C ILE A 110 5.68 -7.09 -0.11
N LEU A 111 4.65 -6.79 -0.91
CA LEU A 111 4.80 -6.61 -2.35
C LEU A 111 5.65 -5.38 -2.70
N ASP A 112 5.37 -4.22 -2.10
CA ASP A 112 6.09 -2.98 -2.39
C ASP A 112 7.56 -3.11 -1.97
N THR A 113 7.84 -3.75 -0.85
CA THR A 113 9.20 -4.01 -0.39
C THR A 113 9.94 -4.94 -1.35
N ALA A 114 9.34 -6.06 -1.71
CA ALA A 114 9.98 -7.05 -2.57
C ALA A 114 10.11 -6.61 -4.03
N SER A 115 9.27 -5.67 -4.48
CA SER A 115 9.29 -5.15 -5.84
C SER A 115 10.17 -3.91 -6.04
N GLY A 116 10.80 -3.41 -4.98
CA GLY A 116 11.83 -2.37 -5.06
C GLY A 116 11.37 -0.95 -4.76
N ARG A 117 10.23 -0.72 -4.11
CA ARG A 117 9.79 0.65 -3.75
C ARG A 117 10.69 1.25 -2.66
N GLU A 118 11.18 2.47 -2.88
CA GLU A 118 11.99 3.19 -1.88
C GLU A 118 11.14 3.83 -0.77
N LEU A 119 9.86 4.09 -1.03
CA LEU A 119 8.96 4.72 -0.07
C LEU A 119 7.55 4.11 -0.09
N MET A 120 7.03 3.84 1.10
CA MET A 120 5.68 3.34 1.32
C MET A 120 4.85 4.40 2.05
N SER A 121 3.84 4.96 1.37
CA SER A 121 3.02 6.08 1.87
C SER A 121 1.65 5.60 2.34
N GLY A 122 1.49 5.41 3.65
CA GLY A 122 0.27 4.83 4.19
C GLY A 122 0.00 5.07 5.68
N CYS A 123 -1.21 4.77 6.16
CA CYS A 123 -2.28 4.05 5.46
C CYS A 123 -3.59 4.84 5.44
N ALA A 124 -4.17 5.03 4.25
CA ALA A 124 -5.48 5.62 4.05
C ALA A 124 -6.58 4.57 4.27
N SER A 125 -6.71 4.13 5.52
CA SER A 125 -7.68 3.12 5.95
C SER A 125 -9.13 3.53 5.63
N ALA A 126 -10.02 2.54 5.46
CA ALA A 126 -11.39 2.76 4.97
C ALA A 126 -11.43 3.57 3.66
N LYS A 127 -10.53 3.25 2.73
CA LYS A 127 -10.30 3.95 1.45
C LYS A 127 -9.94 5.44 1.59
N GLY A 128 -9.59 5.92 2.78
CA GLY A 128 -9.28 7.32 3.03
C GLY A 128 -10.47 8.27 2.89
N VAL A 129 -11.70 7.77 2.93
CA VAL A 129 -12.92 8.60 2.75
C VAL A 129 -13.76 8.76 4.02
N LEU A 130 -13.50 7.96 5.05
CA LEU A 130 -14.21 8.08 6.33
C LEU A 130 -13.41 8.97 7.29
N GLU A 131 -14.05 10.00 7.81
CA GLU A 131 -13.47 10.95 8.77
C GLU A 131 -12.90 10.21 9.99
N ASP A 132 -11.69 10.58 10.40
CA ASP A 132 -10.96 10.02 11.55
C ASP A 132 -10.71 8.50 11.51
N HIS A 133 -10.89 7.82 10.38
CA HIS A 133 -10.61 6.39 10.24
C HIS A 133 -9.18 6.12 9.80
N THR A 134 -8.19 6.72 10.46
CA THR A 134 -6.76 6.40 10.27
C THR A 134 -6.01 6.51 11.60
N SER A 135 -5.01 5.66 11.82
CA SER A 135 -4.21 5.67 13.03
C SER A 135 -2.76 5.19 12.81
N GLY A 136 -1.90 5.40 13.81
CA GLY A 136 -0.51 4.96 13.77
C GLY A 136 -0.31 3.44 13.85
N MET A 137 -1.33 2.65 14.24
CA MET A 137 -1.22 1.18 14.28
C MET A 137 -1.10 0.58 12.88
N GLU A 138 -1.79 1.17 11.90
CA GLU A 138 -1.70 0.74 10.50
C GLU A 138 -0.30 0.99 9.94
N ALA A 139 0.26 2.18 10.20
CA ALA A 139 1.63 2.52 9.81
C ALA A 139 2.69 1.65 10.52
N ARG A 140 2.43 1.24 11.78
CA ARG A 140 3.30 0.28 12.47
C ARG A 140 3.33 -1.07 11.77
N MET A 141 2.16 -1.62 11.42
CA MET A 141 2.08 -2.88 10.67
C MET A 141 2.82 -2.77 9.33
N LEU A 142 2.61 -1.67 8.59
CA LEU A 142 3.31 -1.40 7.34
C LEU A 142 4.83 -1.44 7.53
N GLY A 143 5.38 -0.70 8.50
CA GLY A 143 6.82 -0.62 8.73
C GLY A 143 7.45 -1.93 9.19
N GLU A 144 6.83 -2.62 10.14
CA GLU A 144 7.34 -3.90 10.66
C GLU A 144 7.29 -5.00 9.59
N VAL A 145 6.22 -5.05 8.79
CA VAL A 145 6.11 -6.00 7.67
C VAL A 145 7.12 -5.71 6.58
N ALA A 146 7.33 -4.43 6.23
CA ALA A 146 8.34 -4.04 5.27
C ALA A 146 9.74 -4.49 5.73
N GLN A 147 10.07 -4.27 7.01
CA GLN A 147 11.34 -4.73 7.56
C GLN A 147 11.48 -6.25 7.51
N ALA A 148 10.42 -7.00 7.84
CA ALA A 148 10.43 -8.46 7.81
C ALA A 148 10.47 -9.03 6.38
N ALA A 149 9.93 -8.31 5.39
CA ALA A 149 9.93 -8.72 3.98
C ALA A 149 11.24 -8.40 3.24
N ALA A 150 12.04 -7.47 3.76
CA ALA A 150 13.28 -7.03 3.13
C ALA A 150 14.27 -8.20 2.97
N GLY A 151 14.69 -8.46 1.73
CA GLY A 151 15.67 -9.50 1.40
C GLY A 151 15.12 -10.93 1.35
N MET A 152 13.80 -11.12 1.44
CA MET A 152 13.18 -12.44 1.23
C MET A 152 13.32 -12.91 -0.23
N ASP A 153 13.29 -14.24 -0.43
CA ASP A 153 13.25 -14.82 -1.77
C ASP A 153 11.93 -14.48 -2.49
N LEU A 154 12.01 -14.12 -3.77
CA LEU A 154 10.84 -13.69 -4.54
C LEU A 154 9.81 -14.82 -4.74
N GLY A 155 10.25 -16.07 -4.81
CA GLY A 155 9.35 -17.22 -4.89
C GLY A 155 8.54 -17.37 -3.59
N GLU A 156 9.21 -17.28 -2.45
CA GLU A 156 8.57 -17.31 -1.12
C GLU A 156 7.61 -16.12 -0.93
N VAL A 157 8.02 -14.92 -1.34
CA VAL A 157 7.18 -13.71 -1.31
C VAL A 157 5.90 -13.93 -2.10
N ASN A 158 5.98 -14.41 -3.34
CA ASN A 158 4.82 -14.66 -4.18
C ASN A 158 3.86 -15.66 -3.51
N ASP A 159 4.40 -16.73 -2.95
CA ASP A 159 3.63 -17.74 -2.22
C ASP A 159 2.89 -17.17 -1.00
N ILE A 160 3.55 -16.30 -0.23
CA ILE A 160 2.94 -15.60 0.90
C ILE A 160 1.81 -14.68 0.43
N LEU A 161 2.06 -13.85 -0.58
CA LEU A 161 1.07 -12.93 -1.14
C LEU A 161 -0.19 -13.67 -1.59
N GLN A 162 -0.06 -14.81 -2.27
CA GLN A 162 -1.19 -15.65 -2.67
C GLN A 162 -2.00 -16.17 -1.48
N ARG A 163 -1.34 -16.55 -0.38
CA ARG A 163 -2.03 -17.00 0.85
C ARG A 163 -2.76 -15.84 1.52
N LEU A 164 -2.14 -14.66 1.64
CA LEU A 164 -2.74 -13.49 2.28
C LEU A 164 -3.93 -12.94 1.48
N LEU A 165 -3.80 -12.78 0.16
CA LEU A 165 -4.86 -12.30 -0.73
C LEU A 165 -6.16 -13.12 -0.58
N ARG A 166 -6.03 -14.45 -0.56
CA ARG A 166 -7.18 -15.37 -0.41
C ARG A 166 -7.96 -15.15 0.89
N ARG A 167 -7.35 -14.54 1.92
CA ARG A 167 -8.03 -14.25 3.19
C ARG A 167 -9.03 -13.09 3.08
N TYR A 168 -8.92 -12.22 2.09
CA TYR A 168 -9.73 -11.00 2.05
C TYR A 168 -10.33 -10.65 0.69
N GLU A 169 -9.80 -11.14 -0.43
CA GLU A 169 -10.23 -10.74 -1.79
C GLU A 169 -11.72 -11.02 -2.08
N ARG A 170 -12.33 -11.97 -1.36
CA ARG A 170 -13.76 -12.31 -1.49
C ARG A 170 -14.68 -11.53 -0.55
N ARG A 171 -14.12 -10.65 0.29
CA ARG A 171 -14.85 -9.92 1.35
C ARG A 171 -14.95 -8.42 1.10
N PHE A 172 -14.56 -7.92 -0.08
CA PHE A 172 -14.59 -6.48 -0.39
C PHE A 172 -15.99 -5.84 -0.22
N LEU A 173 -17.07 -6.55 -0.56
CA LEU A 173 -18.44 -6.05 -0.36
C LEU A 173 -18.85 -5.94 1.11
N THR A 174 -18.21 -6.71 1.98
CA THR A 174 -18.52 -6.81 3.41
C THR A 174 -17.32 -6.39 4.26
N ALA A 175 -16.43 -5.58 3.71
CA ALA A 175 -15.24 -5.13 4.41
C ALA A 175 -15.65 -4.31 5.64
N PRO A 176 -15.08 -4.58 6.82
CA PRO A 176 -15.46 -3.87 8.02
C PRO A 176 -14.99 -2.41 7.96
N ALA A 177 -15.91 -1.48 8.22
CA ALA A 177 -15.62 -0.04 8.27
C ALA A 177 -14.62 0.34 9.36
N GLY A 178 -14.43 -0.52 10.37
CA GLY A 178 -13.48 -0.31 11.46
C GLY A 178 -13.97 0.67 12.51
N ARG A 179 -13.01 1.34 13.14
CA ARG A 179 -13.20 2.30 14.23
C ARG A 179 -12.56 3.63 13.88
N THR A 180 -13.09 4.73 14.40
CA THR A 180 -12.37 6.01 14.34
C THR A 180 -11.14 5.97 15.25
N PHE A 181 -10.22 6.93 15.07
CA PHE A 181 -9.09 7.14 15.97
C PHE A 181 -9.55 7.27 17.42
N GLN A 182 -10.61 8.03 17.70
CA GLN A 182 -11.11 8.24 19.06
C GLN A 182 -11.69 6.97 19.69
N GLU A 183 -12.22 6.06 18.89
CA GLU A 183 -12.75 4.78 19.36
C GLU A 183 -11.64 3.74 19.61
N CYS A 184 -10.58 3.74 18.79
CA CYS A 184 -9.49 2.78 18.89
C CYS A 184 -8.22 3.29 19.59
N TYR A 185 -8.21 4.55 20.05
CA TYR A 185 -7.13 5.14 20.84
C TYR A 185 -7.63 5.87 22.09
N ASN A 186 -6.79 5.87 23.12
CA ASN A 186 -6.85 6.89 24.16
C ASN A 186 -6.27 8.21 23.59
N VAL A 187 -7.16 9.09 23.14
CA VAL A 187 -6.81 10.37 22.51
C VAL A 187 -5.88 11.23 23.38
N ARG A 188 -6.07 11.25 24.70
CA ARG A 188 -5.25 12.10 25.61
C ARG A 188 -3.81 11.61 25.71
N ARG A 189 -3.60 10.30 25.63
CA ARG A 189 -2.28 9.68 25.75
C ARG A 189 -1.67 9.29 24.41
N VAL A 190 -2.46 9.38 23.33
CA VAL A 190 -2.10 8.91 21.98
C VAL A 190 -1.59 7.47 22.04
N THR A 191 -2.35 6.59 22.69
CA THR A 191 -2.03 5.16 22.82
C THR A 191 -3.18 4.30 22.33
N PRO A 192 -2.91 3.21 21.59
CA PRO A 192 -3.96 2.32 21.10
C PRO A 192 -4.69 1.63 22.26
N THR A 193 -5.96 1.29 22.05
CA THR A 193 -6.72 0.50 23.02
C THR A 193 -6.18 -0.94 23.09
N LYS A 194 -6.52 -1.64 24.18
CA LYS A 194 -6.22 -3.08 24.33
C LYS A 194 -6.88 -3.92 23.24
N GLU A 195 -8.03 -3.49 22.73
CA GLU A 195 -8.72 -4.14 21.61
C GLU A 195 -7.84 -4.09 20.35
N TYR A 196 -7.34 -2.90 20.00
CA TYR A 196 -6.51 -2.75 18.81
C TYR A 196 -5.19 -3.52 18.96
N LEU A 197 -4.54 -3.45 20.12
CA LEU A 197 -3.32 -4.24 20.38
C LEU A 197 -3.56 -5.75 20.22
N LYS A 198 -4.70 -6.28 20.68
CA LYS A 198 -5.03 -7.70 20.50
C LYS A 198 -5.26 -8.08 19.04
N ILE A 199 -5.93 -7.21 18.26
CA ILE A 199 -6.12 -7.41 16.82
C ILE A 199 -4.76 -7.40 16.11
N TYR A 200 -3.89 -6.46 16.49
CA TYR A 200 -2.53 -6.37 15.98
C TYR A 200 -1.73 -7.66 16.24
N GLU A 201 -1.68 -8.12 17.49
CA GLU A 201 -1.01 -9.37 17.88
C GLU A 201 -1.54 -10.58 17.09
N THR A 202 -2.87 -10.65 16.87
CA THR A 202 -3.49 -11.72 16.08
C THR A 202 -2.98 -11.74 14.63
N VAL A 203 -2.80 -10.57 14.02
CA VAL A 203 -2.29 -10.45 12.65
C VAL A 203 -0.79 -10.72 12.60
N VAL A 204 -0.01 -10.24 13.57
CA VAL A 204 1.42 -10.56 13.72
C VAL A 204 1.64 -12.08 13.81
N ASP A 205 0.89 -12.77 14.66
CA ASP A 205 0.99 -14.23 14.80
C ASP A 205 0.57 -14.97 13.52
N MET A 206 -0.40 -14.42 12.79
CA MET A 206 -0.79 -14.95 11.48
C MET A 206 0.34 -14.80 10.46
N LEU A 207 1.01 -13.64 10.41
CA LEU A 207 2.13 -13.36 9.51
C LEU A 207 3.37 -14.21 9.85
N ARG A 208 3.67 -14.44 11.13
CA ARG A 208 4.72 -15.39 11.56
C ARG A 208 4.47 -16.78 11.02
N LYS A 209 3.22 -17.27 11.07
CA LYS A 209 2.83 -18.56 10.50
C LYS A 209 2.92 -18.61 8.97
N GLN A 210 2.97 -17.46 8.29
CA GLN A 210 3.21 -17.40 6.85
C GLN A 210 4.71 -17.39 6.48
N GLY A 211 5.61 -17.19 7.45
CA GLY A 211 7.06 -17.18 7.24
C GLY A 211 7.74 -15.82 7.44
N LEU A 212 7.03 -14.78 7.90
CA LEU A 212 7.65 -13.49 8.21
C LEU A 212 8.24 -13.45 9.62
N ASP A 213 9.44 -12.88 9.76
CA ASP A 213 10.10 -12.65 11.05
C ASP A 213 9.56 -11.37 11.73
N MET A 214 8.33 -11.45 12.25
CA MET A 214 7.66 -10.33 12.91
C MET A 214 8.05 -10.22 14.41
N PRO A 215 8.18 -8.99 14.96
CA PRO A 215 8.56 -8.74 16.35
C PRO A 215 7.51 -9.18 17.37
#